data_AF-A0A7M1SVI0-F1
#
_entry.id   AF-A0A7M1SVI0-F1
#
_cell.length_a   1.000
_cell.length_b   1.000
_cell.length_c   1.000
_cell.angle_alpha   90.00
_cell.angle_beta   90.00
_cell.angle_gamma   90.00
#
_symmetry.space_group_name_H-M   'P 1'
#
loop_
_entity.id
_entity.type
_entity.pdbx_description
1 polymer ?
#
loop_
_entity_poly.entity_id
_entity_poly.type
_entity_poly.pdbx_seq_one_letter_code
_entity_poly.pdbx_strand_id
1 'polypeptide(L)'
;MTRKLRVSRLDAARAIESIHYPVVSTDEALVARAAHTATEHSLSIFDSLIVESAASVSARELWTEGLSTGSTIRGVAIVDPFRIHHT
;
A
#
# COMPACT_ATOMS: atom_id res chain seq x y z
N MET A 1 3.68 7.06 14.35
CA MET A 1 4.00 5.69 13.88
C MET A 1 4.85 4.85 14.85
N THR A 2 5.66 5.40 15.77
CA THR A 2 6.55 4.59 16.64
C THR A 2 6.01 4.25 18.05
N ARG A 3 4.85 4.76 18.47
CA ARG A 3 4.37 4.59 19.85
C ARG A 3 3.68 3.25 20.13
N LYS A 4 3.10 2.60 19.12
CA LYS A 4 2.31 1.35 19.28
C LYS A 4 3.17 0.13 19.61
N LEU A 5 4.39 0.07 19.08
CA LEU A 5 5.27 -1.10 19.20
C LEU A 5 6.34 -0.97 20.30
N ARG A 6 6.42 0.18 20.99
CA ARG A 6 7.40 0.47 22.06
C ARG A 6 8.88 0.23 21.66
N VAL A 7 9.19 0.31 20.38
CA VAL A 7 10.57 0.19 19.84
C VAL A 7 11.26 1.54 19.79
N SER A 8 12.59 1.53 19.97
CA SER A 8 13.41 2.73 19.80
C SER A 8 13.44 3.15 18.33
N ARG A 9 13.75 4.43 18.06
CA ARG A 9 13.91 4.90 16.68
C ARG A 9 15.08 4.22 15.97
N LEU A 10 16.15 3.88 16.71
CA LEU A 10 17.30 3.17 16.18
C LEU A 10 16.93 1.75 15.75
N ASP A 11 16.20 1.02 16.58
CA ASP A 11 15.77 -0.34 16.26
C ASP A 11 14.77 -0.34 15.09
N ALA A 12 13.89 0.66 15.02
CA ALA A 12 13.00 0.84 13.88
C ALA A 12 13.77 1.10 12.57
N ALA A 13 14.82 1.94 12.60
CA ALA A 13 15.66 2.19 11.43
C ALA A 13 16.38 0.92 10.97
N ARG A 14 16.98 0.16 11.91
CA ARG A 14 17.62 -1.13 11.61
C ARG A 14 16.66 -2.14 11.00
N ALA A 15 15.42 -2.20 11.49
CA ALA A 15 14.41 -3.09 10.93
C ALA A 15 14.08 -2.71 9.48
N ILE A 16 13.93 -1.41 9.18
CA ILE A 16 13.69 -0.93 7.80
C ILE A 16 14.89 -1.27 6.90
N GLU A 17 16.12 -1.03 7.37
CA GLU A 17 17.35 -1.32 6.62
C GLU A 17 17.54 -2.80 6.32
N SER A 18 17.00 -3.69 7.17
CA SER A 18 17.06 -5.15 6.97
C SER A 18 16.08 -5.69 5.93
N ILE A 19 15.15 -4.87 5.45
CA ILE A 19 14.09 -5.28 4.52
C ILE A 19 14.51 -4.92 3.09
N HIS A 20 14.53 -5.92 2.21
CA HIS A 20 14.87 -5.75 0.81
C HIS A 20 13.73 -6.24 -0.09
N TYR A 21 12.86 -5.31 -0.48
CA TYR A 21 11.82 -5.54 -1.49
C TYR A 21 12.01 -4.58 -2.66
N PRO A 22 11.56 -4.95 -3.87
CA PRO A 22 11.42 -3.99 -4.96
C PRO A 22 10.57 -2.80 -4.52
N VAL A 23 11.00 -1.58 -4.86
CA VAL A 23 10.30 -0.34 -4.52
C VAL A 23 9.84 0.34 -5.80
N VAL A 24 8.57 0.73 -5.83
CA VAL A 24 8.04 1.60 -6.87
C VAL A 24 8.33 3.05 -6.48
N SER A 25 9.04 3.79 -7.33
CA SER A 25 9.31 5.21 -7.09
C SER A 25 8.06 6.06 -7.33
N THR A 26 7.86 7.07 -6.49
CA THR A 26 6.79 8.06 -6.68
C THR A 26 7.26 9.16 -7.62
N ASP A 27 6.76 9.14 -8.85
CA ASP A 27 6.99 10.19 -9.86
C ASP A 27 5.73 11.04 -10.11
N GLU A 28 5.88 12.10 -10.93
CA GLU A 28 4.78 13.01 -11.28
C GLU A 28 3.60 12.27 -11.93
N ALA A 29 3.89 11.31 -12.83
CA ALA A 29 2.87 10.57 -13.53
C ALA A 29 2.05 9.69 -12.56
N LEU A 30 2.71 9.07 -11.58
CA LEU A 30 2.07 8.27 -10.55
C LEU A 30 1.23 9.14 -9.61
N VAL A 31 1.71 10.33 -9.24
CA VAL A 31 0.94 11.30 -8.45
C VAL A 31 -0.31 11.77 -9.21
N ALA A 32 -0.19 12.07 -10.50
CA ALA A 32 -1.33 12.48 -11.33
C ALA A 32 -2.39 11.37 -11.40
N ARG A 33 -1.99 10.13 -11.70
CA ARG A 33 -2.92 8.98 -11.69
C ARG A 33 -3.57 8.78 -10.32
N ALA A 34 -2.81 8.93 -9.23
CA ALA A 34 -3.33 8.80 -7.89
C ALA A 34 -4.38 9.87 -7.56
N ALA A 35 -4.23 11.11 -8.04
CA ALA A 35 -5.23 12.16 -7.86
C ALA A 35 -6.56 11.82 -8.56
N HIS A 36 -6.49 11.24 -9.77
CA HIS A 36 -7.68 10.74 -10.46
C HIS A 36 -8.34 9.59 -9.67
N THR A 37 -7.56 8.57 -9.30
CA THR A 37 -8.05 7.41 -8.52
C THR A 37 -8.62 7.83 -7.17
N ALA A 38 -8.04 8.82 -6.49
CA ALA A 38 -8.57 9.36 -5.24
C ALA A 38 -9.99 9.92 -5.41
N THR A 39 -10.22 10.64 -6.50
CA THR A 39 -11.53 11.22 -6.81
C THR A 39 -12.53 10.13 -7.23
N GLU A 40 -12.13 9.23 -8.12
CA GLU A 40 -12.99 8.16 -8.65
C GLU A 40 -13.44 7.18 -7.57
N HIS A 41 -12.56 6.84 -6.63
CA HIS A 41 -12.82 5.84 -5.60
C HIS A 41 -13.02 6.43 -4.21
N SER A 42 -13.09 7.76 -4.08
CA SER A 42 -13.21 8.46 -2.79
C SER A 42 -12.15 8.03 -1.76
N LEU A 43 -10.92 7.80 -2.22
CA LEU A 43 -9.78 7.40 -1.40
C LEU A 43 -8.95 8.61 -0.98
N SER A 44 -8.14 8.46 0.07
CA SER A 44 -7.10 9.44 0.35
C SER A 44 -6.06 9.43 -0.78
N ILE A 45 -5.31 10.53 -0.94
CA ILE A 45 -4.24 10.60 -1.93
C ILE A 45 -3.16 9.54 -1.66
N PHE A 46 -2.84 9.26 -0.40
CA PHE A 46 -1.83 8.27 -0.03
C PHE A 46 -2.29 6.84 -0.31
N ASP A 47 -3.54 6.51 -0.03
CA ASP A 47 -4.10 5.20 -0.38
C ASP A 47 -4.13 5.01 -1.91
N SER A 48 -4.48 6.08 -2.64
CA SER A 48 -4.51 6.06 -4.10
C SER A 48 -3.11 5.90 -4.71
N LEU A 49 -2.08 6.50 -4.09
CA LEU A 49 -0.68 6.28 -4.49
C LEU A 49 -0.27 4.81 -4.33
N ILE A 50 -0.68 4.17 -3.24
CA ILE A 50 -0.38 2.75 -3.00
C ILE A 50 -1.08 1.86 -4.03
N VAL A 51 -2.36 2.12 -4.32
CA VAL A 51 -3.13 1.39 -5.35
C VAL A 51 -2.50 1.56 -6.74
N GLU A 52 -2.18 2.79 -7.14
CA GLU A 52 -1.54 3.07 -8.43
C GLU A 52 -0.14 2.47 -8.54
N SER A 53 0.61 2.43 -7.43
CA SER A 53 1.91 1.76 -7.39
C SER A 53 1.77 0.27 -7.65
N ALA A 54 0.82 -0.40 -6.99
CA ALA A 54 0.53 -1.82 -7.20
C ALA A 54 0.07 -2.10 -8.65
N ALA A 55 -0.83 -1.26 -9.19
CA ALA A 55 -1.31 -1.38 -10.55
C ALA A 55 -0.19 -1.18 -11.58
N SER A 56 0.75 -0.26 -11.34
CA SER A 56 1.85 0.04 -12.28
C SER A 56 2.80 -1.13 -12.53
N VAL A 57 2.90 -2.05 -11.56
CA VAL A 57 3.71 -3.27 -11.66
C VAL A 57 2.87 -4.51 -11.97
N SER A 58 1.60 -4.33 -12.35
CA SER A 58 0.64 -5.41 -12.61
C SER A 58 0.49 -6.39 -11.43
N ALA A 59 0.58 -5.87 -10.19
CA ALA A 59 0.32 -6.68 -9.01
C ALA A 59 -1.13 -7.19 -9.05
N ARG A 60 -1.32 -8.46 -8.71
CA ARG A 60 -2.67 -9.06 -8.63
C ARG A 60 -3.40 -8.64 -7.37
N GLU A 61 -2.66 -8.47 -6.28
CA GLU A 61 -3.20 -8.23 -4.96
C GLU A 61 -2.46 -7.07 -4.27
N LEU A 62 -3.21 -6.27 -3.52
CA LEU A 62 -2.70 -5.30 -2.57
C LEU A 62 -3.15 -5.72 -1.17
N TRP A 63 -2.19 -6.12 -0.34
CA TRP A 63 -2.45 -6.52 1.03
C TRP A 63 -2.47 -5.31 1.95
N THR A 64 -3.61 -5.04 2.58
CA THR A 64 -3.77 -3.86 3.45
C THR A 64 -4.93 -4.05 4.44
N GLU A 65 -4.75 -3.56 5.67
CA GLU A 65 -5.81 -3.44 6.68
C GLU A 65 -6.66 -2.17 6.50
N GLY A 66 -6.16 -1.20 5.72
CA GLY A 66 -6.70 0.16 5.66
C GLY A 66 -7.76 0.38 4.58
N LEU A 67 -7.94 -0.59 3.67
CA LEU A 67 -8.89 -0.49 2.55
C LEU A 67 -9.98 -1.56 2.63
N SER A 68 -11.13 -1.26 2.00
CA SER A 68 -12.26 -2.17 1.96
C SER A 68 -11.92 -3.46 1.21
N THR A 69 -11.78 -4.54 1.97
CA THR A 69 -11.45 -5.87 1.45
C THR A 69 -12.53 -6.42 0.54
N GLY A 70 -12.12 -7.14 -0.51
CA GLY A 70 -13.02 -7.73 -1.50
C GLY A 70 -13.38 -6.78 -2.65
N SER A 71 -12.87 -5.55 -2.64
CA SER A 71 -12.94 -4.64 -3.77
C SER A 71 -11.77 -4.89 -4.75
N THR A 72 -11.95 -4.49 -6.01
CA THR A 72 -10.89 -4.42 -7.00
C THR A 72 -10.77 -2.99 -7.48
N ILE A 73 -9.59 -2.40 -7.37
CA ILE A 73 -9.33 -1.01 -7.73
C ILE A 73 -8.20 -0.98 -8.73
N ARG A 74 -8.43 -0.37 -9.89
CA ARG A 74 -7.46 -0.33 -11.01
C ARG A 74 -6.90 -1.71 -11.41
N GLY A 75 -7.74 -2.74 -11.30
CA GLY A 75 -7.37 -4.13 -11.62
C GLY A 75 -6.62 -4.87 -10.51
N VAL A 76 -6.40 -4.26 -9.35
CA VAL A 76 -5.72 -4.85 -8.20
C VAL A 76 -6.76 -5.28 -7.15
N ALA A 77 -6.72 -6.53 -6.72
CA ALA A 77 -7.60 -7.05 -5.68
C ALA A 77 -7.13 -6.58 -4.29
N ILE A 78 -8.04 -6.05 -3.48
CA ILE A 78 -7.74 -5.60 -2.11
C ILE A 78 -7.98 -6.76 -1.12
N VAL A 79 -6.92 -7.14 -0.41
CA VAL A 79 -6.91 -8.29 0.51
C VAL A 79 -6.54 -7.84 1.93
N ASP A 80 -7.36 -8.17 2.92
CA ASP A 80 -7.00 -8.02 4.33
C ASP A 80 -6.03 -9.15 4.73
N PRO A 81 -4.78 -8.84 5.10
CA PRO A 81 -3.80 -9.85 5.47
C PRO A 81 -4.21 -10.67 6.71
N PHE A 82 -5.11 -10.17 7.55
CA PHE A 82 -5.57 -10.86 8.76
C PHE A 82 -6.79 -11.77 8.55
N ARG A 83 -7.41 -11.73 7.36
CA ARG A 83 -8.56 -12.59 7.02
C ARG A 83 -8.17 -13.83 6.22
N ILE A 84 -6.91 -13.95 5.83
CA ILE A 84 -6.39 -15.12 5.13
C ILE A 84 -6.27 -16.27 6.14
N HIS A 85 -7.21 -17.23 6.10
CA HIS A 85 -7.05 -18.49 6.82
C HIS A 85 -6.04 -19.36 6.06
N HIS A 86 -4.83 -19.53 6.60
CA HIS A 86 -3.92 -20.57 6.15
C HIS A 86 -4.62 -21.93 6.32
N THR A 87 -4.99 -22.55 5.20
CA THR A 87 -5.48 -23.93 5.14
C THR A 87 -4.34 -24.82 4.69
#